data_AF-A0A1V5WE49-F1
#
_entry.id   AF-A0A1V5WE49-F1
#
_cell.length_a   1.000
_cell.length_b   1.000
_cell.length_c   1.000
_cell.angle_alpha   90.00
_cell.angle_beta   90.00
_cell.angle_gamma   90.00
#
_symmetry.space_group_name_H-M   'P 1'
#
loop_
_entity.id
_entity.type
_entity.pdbx_description
1 polymer ?
#
loop_
_entity_poly.entity_id
_entity_poly.type
_entity_poly.pdbx_seq_one_letter_code
_entity_poly.pdbx_strand_id
1 'polypeptide(L)'
;MPESPDLAPRLVKLSKFLMLLLYHRPARFPIPLDEEGYASLDEVLHILKGLPNFRWAGRRDVEAVVNAPGRRRFEIDAAGQRIRALRGRETAETTE
;
A
#
# COMPACT_ATOMS: atom_id res chain seq x y z
N MET A 1 10.33 -15.91 4.38
CA MET A 1 10.14 -14.73 3.49
C MET A 1 11.20 -13.72 3.88
N PRO A 2 12.20 -13.41 3.04
CA PRO A 2 13.27 -12.49 3.45
C PRO A 2 12.66 -11.08 3.53
N GLU A 3 12.73 -10.49 4.71
CA GLU A 3 12.33 -9.11 4.96
C GLU A 3 13.50 -8.21 4.53
N SER A 4 13.27 -7.35 3.54
CA SER A 4 14.26 -6.40 3.01
C SER A 4 14.84 -5.51 4.15
N PRO A 5 16.17 -5.38 4.28
CA PRO A 5 16.79 -4.95 5.54
C PRO A 5 16.89 -3.44 5.80
N ASP A 6 16.32 -2.54 4.98
CA ASP A 6 16.53 -1.08 5.13
C ASP A 6 15.25 -0.24 5.18
N LEU A 7 14.11 -0.86 5.50
CA LEU A 7 12.90 -0.12 5.85
C LEU A 7 12.75 -0.08 7.37
N ALA A 8 12.56 1.13 7.92
CA ALA A 8 12.24 1.28 9.33
C ALA A 8 11.12 0.29 9.73
N PRO A 9 11.19 -0.40 10.88
CA PRO A 9 10.26 -1.49 11.25
C PRO A 9 8.79 -1.04 11.24
N ARG A 10 8.56 0.26 11.40
CA ARG A 10 7.26 0.92 11.27
C ARG A 10 6.71 0.91 9.83
N LEU A 11 7.55 1.12 8.81
CA LEU A 11 7.18 1.04 7.38
C LEU A 11 6.86 -0.39 6.96
N VAL A 12 7.56 -1.38 7.52
CA VAL A 12 7.26 -2.80 7.30
C VAL A 12 5.86 -3.15 7.84
N LYS A 13 5.50 -2.65 9.03
CA LYS A 13 4.14 -2.79 9.58
C LYS A 13 3.10 -2.13 8.68
N LEU A 14 3.37 -0.93 8.18
CA LEU A 14 2.48 -0.23 7.24
C LEU A 14 2.29 -1.04 5.95
N SER A 15 3.36 -1.59 5.38
CA SER A 15 3.29 -2.46 4.20
C SER A 15 2.43 -3.70 4.43
N LYS A 16 2.62 -4.40 5.55
CA LYS A 16 1.79 -5.57 5.92
C LYS A 16 0.31 -5.18 6.11
N PHE A 17 0.05 -4.02 6.72
CA PHE A 17 -1.31 -3.53 6.91
C PHE A 17 -1.99 -3.18 5.58
N LEU A 18 -1.32 -2.44 4.70
CA LEU A 18 -1.82 -2.13 3.36
C LEU A 18 -2.13 -3.39 2.56
N MET A 19 -1.26 -4.39 2.63
CA MET A 19 -1.50 -5.68 1.98
C MET A 19 -2.72 -6.39 2.58
N LEU A 20 -2.88 -6.40 3.90
CA LEU A 20 -4.08 -6.97 4.55
C LEU A 20 -5.36 -6.24 4.11
N LEU A 21 -5.30 -4.91 4.06
CA LEU A 21 -6.41 -4.03 3.75
C LEU A 21 -6.87 -4.19 2.29
N LEU A 22 -5.92 -4.22 1.35
CA LEU A 22 -6.18 -4.31 -0.08
C LEU A 22 -6.43 -5.75 -0.56
N TYR A 23 -5.81 -6.75 0.07
CA TYR A 23 -5.81 -8.13 -0.42
C TYR A 23 -6.74 -9.06 0.38
N HIS A 24 -6.76 -8.89 1.70
CA HIS A 24 -7.56 -9.74 2.58
C HIS A 24 -8.95 -9.19 2.86
N ARG A 25 -9.23 -7.94 2.43
CA ARG A 25 -10.51 -7.22 2.64
C ARG A 25 -11.16 -7.63 3.96
N PRO A 26 -10.54 -7.29 5.09
CA PRO A 26 -11.12 -7.65 6.37
C PRO A 26 -12.51 -7.04 6.43
N ALA A 27 -13.55 -7.83 6.74
CA ALA A 27 -14.92 -7.36 6.90
C ALA A 27 -15.05 -6.18 7.90
N ARG A 28 -14.00 -5.94 8.68
CA ARG A 28 -13.81 -4.84 9.64
C ARG A 28 -13.46 -3.48 9.03
N PHE A 29 -12.90 -3.43 7.81
CA PHE A 29 -12.51 -2.18 7.14
C PHE A 29 -12.94 -2.24 5.66
N PRO A 30 -14.20 -1.90 5.36
CA PRO A 30 -14.67 -1.81 3.99
C PRO A 30 -14.02 -0.58 3.33
N ILE A 31 -12.90 -0.79 2.64
CA ILE A 31 -12.31 0.27 1.80
C ILE A 31 -12.99 0.24 0.44
N PRO A 32 -13.56 1.37 -0.02
CA PRO A 32 -14.07 1.46 -1.38
C PRO A 32 -12.89 1.36 -2.34
N LEU A 33 -12.90 0.27 -3.12
CA LEU A 33 -12.03 0.12 -4.27
C LEU A 33 -12.82 0.56 -5.50
N ASP A 34 -12.22 1.40 -6.33
CA ASP A 34 -12.73 1.72 -7.66
C ASP A 34 -12.79 0.45 -8.54
N GLU A 35 -13.47 0.52 -9.69
CA GLU A 35 -13.61 -0.59 -10.65
C GLU A 35 -12.27 -1.19 -11.09
N GLU A 36 -11.21 -0.39 -11.08
CA GLU A 36 -9.83 -0.77 -11.41
C GLU A 36 -9.03 -1.36 -10.23
N GLY A 37 -9.64 -1.45 -9.04
CA GLY A 37 -9.00 -1.96 -7.82
C GLY A 37 -8.12 -0.95 -7.09
N TYR A 38 -8.27 0.34 -7.37
CA TYR A 38 -7.61 1.42 -6.63
C TYR A 38 -8.40 1.80 -5.38
N ALA A 39 -7.71 1.98 -4.26
CA ALA A 39 -8.26 2.58 -3.06
C ALA A 39 -7.87 4.06 -2.98
N SER A 40 -8.76 4.90 -2.44
CA SER A 40 -8.44 6.30 -2.17
C SER A 40 -7.34 6.39 -1.09
N LEU A 41 -6.24 7.06 -1.41
CA LEU A 41 -5.14 7.27 -0.46
C LEU A 41 -5.64 8.08 0.75
N ASP A 42 -6.53 9.04 0.52
CA ASP A 42 -7.11 9.85 1.59
C ASP A 42 -7.88 9.00 2.61
N GLU A 43 -8.73 8.08 2.15
CA GLU A 43 -9.46 7.12 2.99
C GLU A 43 -8.50 6.20 3.77
N VAL A 44 -7.46 5.69 3.10
CA VAL A 44 -6.43 4.88 3.74
C VAL A 44 -5.73 5.68 4.84
N LEU A 45 -5.35 6.93 4.57
CA LEU A 45 -4.74 7.83 5.55
C LEU A 45 -5.71 8.18 6.68
N HIS A 46 -7.01 8.33 6.41
CA HIS A 46 -8.04 8.57 7.41
C HIS A 46 -8.12 7.40 8.39
N ILE A 47 -8.17 6.17 7.89
CA ILE A 47 -8.17 4.95 8.71
C ILE A 47 -6.87 4.83 9.52
N LEU A 48 -5.72 5.07 8.88
CA LEU A 48 -4.41 5.04 9.55
C LEU A 48 -4.32 6.07 10.67
N LYS A 49 -4.83 7.29 10.47
CA LYS A 49 -4.90 8.34 11.50
C LYS A 49 -5.84 7.95 12.65
N GLY A 50 -6.92 7.23 12.37
CA GLY A 50 -7.81 6.68 13.39
C GLY A 50 -7.16 5.61 14.27
N LEU A 51 -6.10 4.96 13.77
CA LEU A 51 -5.40 3.90 14.50
C LEU A 51 -4.20 4.46 15.28
N PRO A 52 -4.12 4.29 16.60
CA PRO A 52 -3.02 4.83 17.41
C PRO A 52 -1.64 4.30 16.97
N ASN A 53 -1.58 3.09 16.41
CA ASN A 53 -0.36 2.47 15.90
C ASN A 53 0.13 3.06 14.56
N PHE A 54 -0.74 3.75 13.82
CA PHE A 54 -0.48 4.30 12.49
C PHE A 54 -0.72 5.81 12.37
N ARG A 55 -0.97 6.51 13.48
CA ARG A 55 -1.10 7.98 13.52
C ARG A 55 0.07 8.74 12.90
N TRP A 56 1.26 8.14 12.89
CA TRP A 56 2.47 8.70 12.29
C TRP A 56 2.53 8.47 10.77
N ALA A 57 1.76 7.53 10.22
CA ALA A 57 1.78 7.20 8.80
C ALA A 57 1.07 8.28 7.99
N GLY A 58 1.86 9.07 7.27
CA GLY A 58 1.36 10.05 6.32
C GLY A 58 1.52 9.60 4.88
N ARG A 59 1.12 10.48 3.95
CA ARG A 59 1.37 10.28 2.51
C ARG A 59 2.83 9.93 2.21
N ARG A 60 3.79 10.62 2.86
CA ARG A 60 5.22 10.43 2.61
C ARG A 60 5.70 9.03 3.02
N ASP A 61 5.13 8.47 4.09
CA ASP A 61 5.45 7.10 4.53
C ASP A 61 4.87 6.05 3.59
N VAL A 62 3.66 6.28 3.08
CA VAL A 62 3.03 5.41 2.07
C VAL A 62 3.82 5.48 0.76
N GLU A 63 4.19 6.68 0.30
CA GLU A 63 5.06 6.92 -0.85
C GLU A 63 6.41 6.20 -0.66
N ALA A 64 7.00 6.27 0.54
CA ALA A 64 8.25 5.57 0.85
C ALA A 64 8.10 4.04 0.82
N VAL A 65 6.98 3.49 1.28
CA VAL A 65 6.68 2.05 1.19
C VAL A 65 6.46 1.61 -0.26
N VAL A 66 5.80 2.43 -1.08
CA VAL A 66 5.55 2.16 -2.50
C VAL A 66 6.84 2.22 -3.31
N ASN A 67 7.70 3.21 -3.02
CA ASN A 67 8.99 3.41 -3.68
C ASN A 67 10.11 2.56 -3.08
N ALA A 68 9.80 1.73 -2.08
CA ALA A 68 10.82 0.92 -1.44
C ALA A 68 11.39 -0.14 -2.40
N PRO A 69 12.73 -0.27 -2.50
CA PRO A 69 13.35 -1.28 -3.34
C PRO A 69 13.12 -2.68 -2.78
N GLY A 70 12.61 -3.61 -3.60
CA GLY A 70 12.49 -5.02 -3.20
C GLY A 70 11.37 -5.82 -3.88
N ARG A 71 10.34 -5.15 -4.43
CA ARG A 71 9.29 -5.65 -5.35
C ARG A 71 8.20 -4.57 -5.35
N ARG A 72 7.79 -4.04 -6.51
CA ARG A 72 6.68 -3.08 -6.61
C ARG A 72 5.38 -3.77 -6.17
N ARG A 73 5.12 -3.77 -4.86
CA ARG A 73 3.94 -4.41 -4.22
C ARG A 73 2.72 -3.50 -4.25
N PHE A 74 2.92 -2.22 -4.48
CA PHE A 74 1.88 -1.21 -4.53
C PHE A 74 2.15 -0.29 -5.70
N GLU A 75 1.09 0.29 -6.23
CA GLU A 75 1.15 1.31 -7.26
C GLU A 75 0.27 2.48 -6.85
N ILE A 76 0.77 3.69 -7.11
CA ILE A 76 0.03 4.93 -6.88
C ILE A 76 -0.31 5.51 -8.26
N ASP A 77 -1.52 6.05 -8.39
CA ASP A 77 -1.96 6.75 -9.60
C ASP A 77 -1.07 7.96 -9.95
N ALA A 78 -1.11 8.42 -11.20
CA ALA A 78 -0.34 9.59 -11.67
C ALA A 78 -0.60 10.85 -10.84
N ALA A 79 -1.80 11.01 -10.27
CA ALA A 79 -2.13 12.13 -9.39
C ALA A 79 -1.58 11.97 -7.95
N GLY A 80 -1.09 10.79 -7.56
CA GLY A 80 -0.65 10.55 -6.18
C GLY A 80 -1.79 10.31 -5.18
N GLN A 81 -3.04 10.22 -5.65
CA GLN A 81 -4.24 10.27 -4.79
C GLN A 81 -4.88 8.90 -4.54
N ARG A 82 -4.53 7.89 -5.32
CA ARG A 82 -5.08 6.54 -5.19
C ARG A 82 -3.96 5.52 -5.17
N ILE A 83 -4.15 4.45 -4.41
CA ILE A 83 -3.18 3.37 -4.23
C ILE A 83 -3.84 2.02 -4.50
N ARG A 84 -3.19 1.15 -5.28
CA ARG A 84 -3.57 -0.24 -5.45
C ARG A 84 -2.48 -1.19 -5.00
N ALA A 85 -2.86 -2.38 -4.55
CA ALA A 85 -1.91 -3.45 -4.29
C ALA A 85 -1.64 -4.20 -5.60
N LEU A 86 -0.38 -4.20 -6.03
CA LEU A 86 0.08 -5.07 -7.10
C LEU A 86 0.36 -6.45 -6.49
N ARG A 87 -0.54 -7.41 -6.75
CA ARG A 87 -0.21 -8.82 -6.59
C ARG A 87 0.94 -9.07 -7.56
N GLY A 88 2.14 -9.36 -7.06
CA GLY A 88 3.32 -9.57 -7.90
C GLY A 88 3.03 -10.58 -8.99
N ARG A 89 2.68 -10.10 -10.19
CA ARG A 89 2.95 -10.81 -11.42
C ARG A 89 4.35 -10.36 -11.79
N GLU A 90 5.30 -11.21 -11.43
CA GLU A 90 6.55 -11.29 -12.18
C GLU A 90 6.21 -11.35 -13.68
N THR A 91 6.91 -10.51 -14.46
CA THR A 91 6.81 -10.23 -15.91
C THR A 91 5.59 -9.35 -16.31
N ALA A 92 5.70 -8.18 -16.95
CA ALA A 92 6.74 -7.57 -17.77
C ALA A 92 7.30 -8.53 -18.82
N GLU A 93 6.42 -9.00 -19.70
CA GLU A 93 6.78 -9.30 -21.07
C GLU A 93 6.42 -8.08 -21.92
N THR A 94 7.37 -7.14 -21.94
CA THR A 94 7.93 -6.45 -23.11
C THR A 94 7.30 -6.80 -24.48
N THR A 95 6.82 -5.73 -25.14
CA THR A 95 6.97 -5.42 -26.58
C THR A 95 5.92 -5.92 -27.59
N GLU A 96 5.28 -4.90 -28.19
CA GLU A 96 4.90 -4.69 -29.61
C GLU A 96 3.75 -5.50 -30.24
#